data_AF-A0A7X9BRX2-F1
#
_entry.id   AF-A0A7X9BRX2-F1
#
_cell.length_a   1.000
_cell.length_b   1.000
_cell.length_c   1.000
_cell.angle_alpha   90.00
_cell.angle_beta   90.00
_cell.angle_gamma   90.00
#
_symmetry.space_group_name_H-M   'P 1'
#
loop_
_entity.id
_entity.type
_entity.pdbx_description
1 polymer ?
#
loop_
_entity_poly.entity_id
_entity_poly.type
_entity_poly.pdbx_seq_one_letter_code
_entity_poly.pdbx_strand_id
1 'polypeptide(L)' 'QPGDVPVTYADTSALERDFGYKPSTSLRTGLRNFAEWYAEFYK' A
#
# COMPACT_ATOMS: atom_id res chain seq x y z
N GLN A 1 3.10 24.65 -0.54
CA GLN A 1 4.45 24.32 -0.01
C GLN A 1 5.26 23.77 -1.19
N PRO A 2 6.54 24.13 -1.37
CA PRO A 2 7.36 23.73 -2.51
C PRO A 2 8.02 22.36 -2.28
N GLY A 3 7.24 21.35 -1.88
CA GLY A 3 7.74 20.04 -1.45
C GLY A 3 6.89 18.85 -1.88
N ASP A 4 5.81 19.08 -2.63
CA ASP A 4 5.00 17.98 -3.15
C ASP A 4 5.71 17.34 -4.35
N VAL A 5 6.16 16.10 -4.17
CA VAL A 5 6.61 15.27 -5.29
C VAL A 5 5.36 14.86 -6.08
N PRO A 6 5.28 15.15 -7.40
CA PRO A 6 4.04 14.96 -8.16
C PRO A 6 3.49 13.53 -8.08
N VAL A 7 4.39 12.56 -8.10
CA VAL A 7 4.12 11.13 -7.93
C VAL A 7 5.38 10.46 -7.40
N THR A 8 5.23 9.56 -6.44
CA THR A 8 6.29 8.62 -6.03
C THR A 8 5.69 7.25 -5.79
N TYR A 9 6.44 6.20 -6.13
CA TYR A 9 6.05 4.80 -5.93
C TYR A 9 7.30 3.95 -5.73
N ALA A 10 7.13 2.81 -5.06
CA ALA A 10 8.20 1.84 -4.88
C ALA A 10 8.33 0.94 -6.11
N ASP A 11 9.56 0.75 -6.59
CA ASP A 11 9.88 -0.32 -7.52
C ASP A 11 10.06 -1.64 -6.75
N THR A 12 9.28 -2.66 -7.08
CA THR A 12 9.29 -3.97 -6.41
C THR A 12 10.02 -5.04 -7.22
N SER A 13 10.67 -4.69 -8.33
CA SER A 13 11.30 -5.66 -9.25
C SER A 13 12.36 -6.53 -8.58
N ALA A 14 13.14 -5.97 -7.64
CA ALA A 14 14.14 -6.73 -6.89
C ALA A 14 13.49 -7.76 -5.94
N LEU A 15 12.37 -7.39 -5.30
CA LEU A 15 11.64 -8.29 -4.42
C LEU A 15 11.00 -9.46 -5.20
N GLU A 16 10.47 -9.18 -6.38
CA GLU A 16 9.91 -10.21 -7.26
C GLU A 16 10.99 -11.17 -7.74
N ARG A 17 12.16 -10.65 -8.15
CA ARG A 17 13.28 -11.46 -8.66
C ARG A 17 13.95 -12.31 -7.57
N ASP A 18 14.34 -11.68 -6.46
CA ASP A 18 15.23 -12.31 -5.48
C ASP A 18 14.46 -13.15 -4.46
N PHE A 19 13.17 -12.85 -4.25
CA PHE A 19 12.34 -13.48 -3.22
C PHE A 19 11.00 -14.02 -3.74
N GLY A 20 10.68 -13.85 -5.03
CA GLY A 20 9.38 -14.26 -5.59
C GLY A 20 8.21 -13.47 -5.00
N TYR A 21 8.46 -12.33 -4.35
CA TYR A 21 7.43 -11.57 -3.67
C TYR A 21 6.74 -10.59 -4.62
N LYS A 22 5.41 -10.70 -4.69
CA LYS A 22 4.56 -9.78 -5.43
C LYS A 22 3.32 -9.41 -4.61
N PRO A 23 3.07 -8.11 -4.35
CA PRO A 23 1.84 -7.68 -3.69
C PRO A 23 0.62 -8.14 -4.51
N SER A 24 -0.30 -8.86 -3.88
CA SER A 24 -1.51 -9.38 -4.52
C SER A 24 -2.80 -8.75 -3.98
N THR A 25 -2.71 -8.02 -2.87
CA THR A 25 -3.86 -7.32 -2.29
C THR A 25 -4.27 -6.15 -3.18
N SER A 26 -5.51 -6.16 -3.66
CA SER A 26 -6.06 -5.04 -4.42
C SER A 26 -6.23 -3.80 -3.53
N LEU A 27 -6.15 -2.60 -4.12
CA LEU A 27 -6.43 -1.35 -3.41
C LEU A 27 -7.82 -1.37 -2.75
N ARG A 28 -8.83 -1.90 -3.44
CA ARG A 28 -10.20 -1.99 -2.90
C ARG A 28 -10.25 -2.82 -1.62
N THR A 29 -9.58 -3.96 -1.61
CA THR A 29 -9.52 -4.85 -0.44
C THR A 29 -8.74 -4.19 0.69
N GLY A 30 -7.55 -3.65 0.39
CA GLY A 30 -6.70 -3.02 1.41
C GLY A 30 -7.37 -1.82 2.08
N LEU A 31 -8.00 -0.93 1.30
CA LEU A 31 -8.70 0.24 1.82
C LEU A 31 -9.91 -0.12 2.68
N ARG A 32 -10.64 -1.18 2.33
CA ARG A 32 -11.78 -1.66 3.13
C ARG A 32 -11.31 -2.17 4.49
N ASN A 33 -10.34 -3.08 4.49
CA ASN A 33 -9.80 -3.66 5.73
C ASN A 33 -9.21 -2.58 6.65
N PHE A 34 -8.54 -1.58 6.06
CA PHE A 34 -8.02 -0.43 6.81
C PHE A 34 -9.16 0.38 7.47
N ALA A 35 -10.22 0.71 6.72
CA ALA A 35 -11.34 1.48 7.24
C ALA A 35 -12.09 0.75 8.36
N GLU A 36 -12.28 -0.56 8.21
CA GLU A 36 -12.90 -1.43 9.23
C GLU A 36 -12.07 -1.42 10.52
N TRP A 37 -10.77 -1.70 10.42
CA TRP A 37 -9.84 -1.63 11.56
C TRP A 37 -9.86 -0.25 12.24
N TYR A 38 -9.80 0.83 11.46
CA TYR A 38 -9.79 2.19 11.99
C TYR A 38 -11.08 2.49 12.75
N ALA A 39 -12.24 2.15 12.19
CA ALA A 39 -13.53 2.39 12.83
C ALA A 39 -13.71 1.58 14.12
N GLU A 40 -13.15 0.37 14.19
CA GLU A 40 -13.16 -0.43 15.43
C GLU A 40 -12.23 0.11 16.50
N PHE A 41 -11.04 0.60 16.11
CA PHE A 41 -10.05 1.11 17.06
C PHE A 41 -10.50 2.41 17.76
N TYR A 42 -11.29 3.24 17.09
CA TYR A 42 -11.76 4.55 17.60
C TYR A 42 -13.22 4.55 18.10
N LYS A 43 -13.80 3.37 18.33
CA LYS A 43 -15.11 3.25 18.98
C LYS A 43 -15.06 3.46 20.49
#